data_AF-A0A973KTY7-F1
#
_entry.id   AF-A0A973KTY7-F1
#
_cell.length_a   1.000
_cell.length_b   1.000
_cell.length_c   1.000
_cell.angle_alpha   90.00
_cell.angle_beta   90.00
_cell.angle_gamma   90.00
#
_symmetry.space_group_name_H-M   'P 1'
#
loop_
_entity.id
_entity.type
_entity.pdbx_description
1 polymer ?
#
loop_
_entity_poly.entity_id
_entity_poly.type
_entity_poly.pdbx_seq_one_letter_code
_entity_poly.pdbx_strand_id
1 'polypeptide(L)'
;GHRVPPHTAGPRGIAALQALVGNRVTSAVMSGSRPPAQVQRFAGPEHATLGDSVGATIDLGSGVVLTWGQMVAIAGDEYGSVDEVIADSRTPQGRAKLRAALEHDEVPGTLAATLPPTSTLMPPRGEHEPRQTAMEAQKKRYEELVVDNIPHFAAGGTAIATWTGHHQDALARALDAGLADDPGARQLALATEAFGEHFLTDSFSGGHVRTPRAEILDWYMHVFGPRVVIPLVDELRRRLTAEFAQQIAAQLPHLVSGAAGPIGEMVTRSVEDTMTMLAPEGVVLLGQFIGKYIAGAVSGTLHDMEGSRGVWVNSVAHPAPWLAYGDGRLDDSPDSASEAEAAVAAAKAQVDQAYAIGLRFRRTVATPYAPPRTIHFAFGRHDLDATGAAACQDAADFLRARPDATLDLVGHTDQVGTDSANDALGSRRAETVKGALVAAGVDAARITTASRGESEPVSEDPRQYRLNRRVEFGWGSRPVSEPSREREEALAALALEIPDFRPVLDRVPRAFDALNVELEDWHWGSMPQNIRDGFNTWMSVHIRPVLLPMLADKALKPIVITTPPLTGVTLEPRPVAKRQVEKLFENPVAYLNDAFGTPAGP
;
A
#
# COMPACT_ATOMS: atom_id res chain seq x y z
N GLY A 1 78.66 2.51 -15.64
CA GLY A 1 78.05 3.76 -16.14
C GLY A 1 76.98 3.41 -17.15
N HIS A 2 75.97 4.25 -17.45
CA HIS A 2 75.80 5.68 -17.14
C HIS A 2 74.30 6.09 -16.99
N ARG A 3 74.04 7.04 -16.06
CA ARG A 3 73.09 8.20 -16.12
C ARG A 3 71.55 8.00 -16.29
N VAL A 4 70.81 9.07 -15.95
CA VAL A 4 69.39 9.23 -15.45
C VAL A 4 69.01 10.74 -15.56
N PRO A 5 67.75 11.29 -15.57
CA PRO A 5 66.34 10.81 -15.75
C PRO A 5 65.68 11.51 -17.00
N PRO A 6 64.47 12.16 -17.06
CA PRO A 6 63.13 12.04 -16.40
C PRO A 6 61.89 12.05 -17.38
N HIS A 7 60.65 12.17 -16.81
CA HIS A 7 59.31 12.49 -17.40
C HIS A 7 58.41 11.34 -17.94
N THR A 8 57.06 11.32 -17.84
CA THR A 8 55.99 11.69 -16.87
C THR A 8 54.60 11.37 -17.50
N ALA A 9 53.60 11.00 -16.68
CA ALA A 9 52.12 11.08 -16.90
C ALA A 9 51.35 10.06 -17.79
N GLY A 10 50.14 9.66 -17.33
CA GLY A 10 49.03 9.20 -18.19
C GLY A 10 48.11 8.07 -17.65
N PRO A 11 46.89 8.36 -17.14
CA PRO A 11 45.97 7.33 -16.62
C PRO A 11 45.14 6.63 -17.72
N ARG A 12 45.76 5.72 -18.49
CA ARG A 12 45.07 4.92 -19.53
C ARG A 12 44.87 3.43 -19.23
N GLY A 13 45.28 2.94 -18.05
CA GLY A 13 45.09 1.54 -17.65
C GLY A 13 43.66 1.14 -17.26
N ILE A 14 42.85 2.08 -16.75
CA ILE A 14 41.53 1.77 -16.17
C ILE A 14 40.49 1.39 -17.24
N ALA A 15 40.55 2.00 -18.43
CA ALA A 15 39.65 1.67 -19.53
C ALA A 15 39.90 0.26 -20.11
N ALA A 16 41.12 -0.28 -20.00
CA ALA A 16 41.43 -1.64 -20.43
C ALA A 16 40.88 -2.71 -19.46
N LEU A 17 40.78 -2.39 -18.16
CA LEU A 17 40.13 -3.25 -17.16
C LEU A 17 38.61 -3.33 -17.36
N GLN A 18 37.97 -2.23 -17.76
CA GLN A 18 36.53 -2.21 -18.06
C GLN A 18 36.15 -3.11 -19.25
N ALA A 19 37.05 -3.29 -20.23
CA ALA A 19 36.81 -4.16 -21.38
C ALA A 19 36.93 -5.67 -21.06
N LEU A 20 37.67 -6.06 -20.01
CA LEU A 20 37.96 -7.46 -19.72
C LEU A 20 36.95 -8.09 -18.74
N VAL A 21 36.39 -7.30 -17.82
CA VAL A 21 35.22 -7.70 -17.00
C VAL A 21 33.95 -7.85 -17.86
N GLY A 22 33.92 -7.21 -19.04
CA GLY A 22 32.93 -7.45 -20.08
C GLY A 22 32.82 -8.91 -20.56
N ASN A 23 33.81 -9.76 -20.27
CA ASN A 23 33.75 -11.21 -20.42
C ASN A 23 33.15 -11.92 -19.19
N ARG A 24 32.09 -11.32 -18.63
CA ARG A 24 30.76 -11.93 -18.49
C ARG A 24 30.71 -13.45 -18.31
N VAL A 25 29.85 -13.87 -17.38
CA VAL A 25 28.94 -15.03 -17.53
C VAL A 25 29.59 -16.43 -17.56
N THR A 26 30.86 -16.57 -17.94
CA THR A 26 31.49 -17.89 -18.12
C THR A 26 31.80 -18.58 -16.79
N SER A 27 32.07 -17.83 -15.72
CA SER A 27 32.21 -18.36 -14.36
C SER A 27 30.93 -18.21 -13.50
N ALA A 28 29.81 -17.83 -14.10
CA ALA A 28 28.48 -17.96 -13.46
C ALA A 28 28.03 -19.44 -13.34
N VAL A 29 28.86 -20.38 -13.81
CA VAL A 29 28.53 -21.80 -13.97
C VAL A 29 29.28 -22.72 -12.98
N MET A 30 30.34 -22.26 -12.29
CA MET A 30 31.31 -23.19 -11.69
C MET A 30 31.35 -23.30 -10.14
N SER A 31 30.93 -22.32 -9.33
CA SER A 31 30.86 -22.53 -7.86
C SER A 31 30.03 -21.51 -7.04
N GLY A 32 28.70 -21.68 -7.06
CA GLY A 32 27.85 -21.62 -5.85
C GLY A 32 27.93 -20.41 -4.91
N SER A 33 27.48 -19.23 -5.33
CA SER A 33 27.02 -18.17 -4.41
C SER A 33 25.92 -17.34 -5.07
N ARG A 34 24.68 -17.46 -4.55
CA ARG A 34 23.57 -16.56 -4.90
C ARG A 34 23.91 -15.12 -4.42
N PRO A 35 23.38 -14.06 -5.05
CA PRO A 35 23.41 -12.72 -4.46
C PRO A 35 22.73 -12.72 -3.07
N PRO A 36 23.05 -11.78 -2.18
CA PRO A 36 22.37 -11.67 -0.89
C PRO A 36 20.88 -11.50 -1.14
N ALA A 37 20.07 -12.38 -0.54
CA ALA A 37 18.63 -12.36 -0.72
C ALA A 37 18.07 -11.01 -0.25
N GLN A 38 17.17 -10.44 -1.05
CA GLN A 38 16.16 -9.55 -0.51
C GLN A 38 15.32 -10.38 0.48
N VAL A 39 14.75 -9.76 1.52
CA VAL A 39 13.72 -10.43 2.33
C VAL A 39 12.48 -10.53 1.46
N GLN A 40 12.34 -11.67 0.80
CA GLN A 40 11.20 -11.99 -0.04
C GLN A 40 10.20 -12.81 0.77
N ARG A 41 8.95 -12.81 0.31
CA ARG A 41 7.85 -13.57 0.88
C ARG A 41 7.63 -14.76 -0.05
N PHE A 42 6.45 -14.89 -0.66
CA PHE A 42 6.57 -15.12 -2.10
C PHE A 42 7.19 -13.85 -2.71
N ALA A 43 8.20 -14.01 -3.56
CA ALA A 43 8.76 -12.88 -4.28
C ALA A 43 7.69 -12.32 -5.24
N GLY A 44 7.75 -11.03 -5.58
CA GLY A 44 6.88 -10.46 -6.62
C GLY A 44 6.71 -11.34 -7.87
N PRO A 45 7.79 -11.94 -8.43
CA PRO A 45 7.69 -12.88 -9.53
C PRO A 45 6.86 -14.15 -9.24
N GLU A 46 6.85 -14.65 -8.01
CA GLU A 46 6.06 -15.83 -7.60
C GLU A 46 4.58 -15.44 -7.44
N HIS A 47 4.27 -14.34 -6.75
CA HIS A 47 2.93 -13.76 -6.70
C HIS A 47 2.39 -13.47 -8.12
N ALA A 48 3.21 -12.90 -8.99
CA ALA A 48 2.83 -12.61 -10.36
C ALA A 48 2.61 -13.89 -11.18
N THR A 49 3.43 -14.93 -10.99
CA THR A 49 3.24 -16.22 -11.67
C THR A 49 1.92 -16.88 -11.24
N LEU A 50 1.66 -16.95 -9.93
CA LEU A 50 0.42 -17.49 -9.39
C LEU A 50 -0.82 -16.71 -9.85
N GLY A 51 -0.74 -15.38 -9.85
CA GLY A 51 -1.83 -14.53 -10.33
C GLY A 51 -2.03 -14.58 -11.85
N ASP A 52 -0.97 -14.63 -12.65
CA ASP A 52 -1.07 -14.69 -14.11
C ASP A 52 -1.55 -16.06 -14.64
N SER A 53 -1.56 -17.12 -13.80
CA SER A 53 -2.21 -18.41 -14.11
C SER A 53 -3.67 -18.26 -14.55
N VAL A 54 -4.33 -17.20 -14.08
CA VAL A 54 -5.70 -16.79 -14.43
C VAL A 54 -5.83 -16.38 -15.90
N GLY A 55 -4.77 -15.82 -16.50
CA GLY A 55 -4.80 -15.25 -17.85
C GLY A 55 -5.68 -13.99 -17.99
N ALA A 56 -5.82 -13.17 -16.94
CA ALA A 56 -6.62 -11.94 -16.94
C ALA A 56 -5.79 -10.67 -16.80
N THR A 57 -6.42 -9.53 -17.08
CA THR A 57 -5.86 -8.18 -16.96
C THR A 57 -6.85 -7.24 -16.29
N ILE A 58 -6.34 -6.19 -15.65
CA ILE A 58 -7.11 -5.21 -14.88
C ILE A 58 -6.88 -3.82 -15.48
N ASP A 59 -7.92 -3.20 -16.03
CA ASP A 59 -7.87 -1.81 -16.50
C ASP A 59 -8.20 -0.84 -15.35
N LEU A 60 -7.26 0.04 -15.01
CA LEU A 60 -7.38 1.01 -13.92
C LEU A 60 -8.24 2.25 -14.32
N GLY A 61 -8.86 2.24 -15.50
CA GLY A 61 -9.73 3.29 -16.01
C GLY A 61 -8.99 4.55 -16.46
N SER A 62 -7.65 4.49 -16.52
CA SER A 62 -6.76 5.60 -16.89
C SER A 62 -5.95 5.31 -18.17
N GLY A 63 -6.24 4.19 -18.85
CA GLY A 63 -5.41 3.66 -19.93
C GLY A 63 -4.13 2.97 -19.43
N VAL A 64 -4.06 2.64 -18.14
CA VAL A 64 -3.05 1.76 -17.54
C VAL A 64 -3.73 0.42 -17.28
N VAL A 65 -3.19 -0.64 -17.86
CA VAL A 65 -3.70 -2.01 -17.72
C VAL A 65 -2.58 -2.87 -17.13
N LEU A 66 -2.84 -3.46 -15.96
CA LEU A 66 -1.96 -4.43 -15.31
C LEU A 66 -2.35 -5.86 -15.75
N THR A 67 -1.42 -6.80 -15.72
CA THR A 67 -1.81 -8.22 -15.63
C THR A 67 -2.41 -8.50 -14.25
N TRP A 68 -3.11 -9.62 -14.11
CA TRP A 68 -3.64 -10.04 -12.81
C TRP A 68 -2.51 -10.23 -11.80
N GLY A 69 -1.47 -10.97 -12.17
CA GLY A 69 -0.27 -11.19 -11.37
C GLY A 69 0.47 -9.90 -11.00
N GLN A 70 0.54 -8.91 -11.89
CA GLN A 70 1.14 -7.61 -11.58
C GLN A 70 0.37 -6.84 -10.48
N MET A 71 -0.94 -7.06 -10.32
CA MET A 71 -1.68 -6.51 -9.17
C MET A 71 -1.44 -7.32 -7.90
N VAL A 72 -1.44 -8.66 -7.99
CA VAL A 72 -1.17 -9.56 -6.86
C VAL A 72 0.21 -9.28 -6.25
N ALA A 73 1.22 -9.08 -7.08
CA ALA A 73 2.60 -8.86 -6.65
C ALA A 73 2.78 -7.54 -5.86
N ILE A 74 2.33 -6.41 -6.41
CA ILE A 74 2.51 -5.09 -5.78
C ILE A 74 1.55 -4.79 -4.60
N ALA A 75 0.53 -5.62 -4.39
CA ALA A 75 -0.44 -5.44 -3.31
C ALA A 75 0.18 -5.81 -1.95
N GLY A 76 -0.20 -5.12 -0.87
CA GLY A 76 0.32 -5.36 0.48
C GLY A 76 1.75 -4.86 0.71
N ASP A 77 2.69 -5.21 -0.18
CA ASP A 77 4.11 -4.91 -0.05
C ASP A 77 4.53 -3.55 -0.65
N GLU A 78 3.99 -3.17 -1.82
CA GLU A 78 4.30 -1.88 -2.47
C GLU A 78 3.17 -0.84 -2.35
N TYR A 79 1.93 -1.31 -2.17
CA TYR A 79 0.71 -0.52 -2.08
C TYR A 79 -0.20 -1.02 -0.95
N GLY A 80 -0.78 -0.08 -0.18
CA GLY A 80 -1.66 -0.40 0.95
C GLY A 80 -3.14 -0.51 0.58
N SER A 81 -3.53 -0.08 -0.62
CA SER A 81 -4.91 -0.26 -1.13
C SER A 81 -5.01 -0.12 -2.64
N VAL A 82 -6.08 -0.67 -3.22
CA VAL A 82 -6.46 -0.50 -4.64
C VAL A 82 -6.65 0.98 -5.02
N ASP A 83 -7.19 1.80 -4.12
CA ASP A 83 -7.43 3.22 -4.38
C ASP A 83 -6.13 3.99 -4.61
N GLU A 84 -5.04 3.62 -3.93
CA GLU A 84 -3.71 4.20 -4.18
C GLU A 84 -3.17 3.81 -5.56
N VAL A 85 -3.27 2.55 -5.96
CA VAL A 85 -2.85 2.06 -7.29
C VAL A 85 -3.60 2.79 -8.39
N ILE A 86 -4.92 2.92 -8.24
CA ILE A 86 -5.79 3.66 -9.16
C ILE A 86 -5.43 5.15 -9.17
N ALA A 87 -5.20 5.78 -8.01
CA ALA A 87 -4.83 7.19 -7.91
C ALA A 87 -3.48 7.48 -8.60
N ASP A 88 -2.46 6.66 -8.35
CA ASP A 88 -1.15 6.80 -8.99
C ASP A 88 -1.25 6.57 -10.51
N SER A 89 -2.10 5.66 -10.99
CA SER A 89 -2.33 5.44 -12.42
C SER A 89 -2.83 6.69 -13.18
N ARG A 90 -3.43 7.68 -12.49
CA ARG A 90 -4.05 8.86 -13.11
C ARG A 90 -3.07 10.00 -13.41
N THR A 91 -1.88 10.03 -12.81
CA THR A 91 -0.95 11.16 -12.94
C THR A 91 0.42 10.75 -13.49
N PRO A 92 1.17 11.62 -14.19
CA PRO A 92 2.52 11.30 -14.66
C PRO A 92 3.48 10.94 -13.51
N GLN A 93 3.38 11.62 -12.36
CA GLN A 93 4.17 11.29 -11.18
C GLN A 93 3.78 9.93 -10.61
N GLY A 94 2.49 9.66 -10.41
CA GLY A 94 2.00 8.39 -9.88
C GLY A 94 2.36 7.21 -10.79
N ARG A 95 2.26 7.36 -12.12
CA ARG A 95 2.70 6.33 -13.08
C ARG A 95 4.20 6.01 -12.96
N ALA A 96 5.03 6.99 -12.61
CA ALA A 96 6.46 6.76 -12.34
C ALA A 96 6.71 6.05 -11.01
N LYS A 97 5.81 6.16 -10.01
CA LYS A 97 5.87 5.35 -8.79
C LYS A 97 5.38 3.92 -9.04
N LEU A 98 4.26 3.76 -9.74
CA LEU A 98 3.75 2.44 -10.14
C LEU A 98 4.80 1.67 -10.94
N ARG A 99 5.53 2.36 -11.82
CA ARG A 99 6.72 1.82 -12.49
C ARG A 99 7.82 1.43 -11.48
N ALA A 100 8.13 2.28 -10.50
CA ALA A 100 9.14 1.98 -9.49
C ALA A 100 8.79 0.75 -8.64
N ALA A 101 7.52 0.58 -8.24
CA ALA A 101 7.01 -0.61 -7.55
C ALA A 101 7.19 -1.86 -8.42
N LEU A 102 6.68 -1.85 -9.67
CA LEU A 102 6.85 -2.97 -10.60
C LEU A 102 8.32 -3.29 -10.94
N GLU A 103 9.22 -2.30 -10.90
CA GLU A 103 10.67 -2.50 -11.09
C GLU A 103 11.40 -2.99 -9.82
N HIS A 104 10.93 -2.61 -8.62
CA HIS A 104 11.49 -3.02 -7.33
C HIS A 104 11.09 -4.46 -6.98
N ASP A 105 9.82 -4.79 -7.18
CA ASP A 105 9.24 -6.12 -6.98
C ASP A 105 9.49 -7.08 -8.16
N GLU A 106 10.46 -6.77 -9.02
CA GLU A 106 10.96 -7.60 -10.13
C GLU A 106 9.90 -8.07 -11.16
N VAL A 107 8.72 -7.42 -11.21
CA VAL A 107 7.58 -7.69 -12.13
C VAL A 107 7.27 -6.57 -13.17
N PRO A 108 8.27 -5.96 -13.84
CA PRO A 108 8.05 -4.78 -14.69
C PRO A 108 7.13 -5.05 -15.89
N GLY A 109 7.16 -6.28 -16.41
CA GLY A 109 6.47 -6.68 -17.63
C GLY A 109 6.79 -5.78 -18.83
N THR A 110 5.88 -5.73 -19.81
CA THR A 110 5.95 -4.73 -20.90
C THR A 110 5.38 -3.37 -20.47
N LEU A 111 4.54 -3.32 -19.44
CA LEU A 111 3.88 -2.09 -18.98
C LEU A 111 4.90 -1.07 -18.48
N ALA A 112 5.86 -1.45 -17.63
CA ALA A 112 6.85 -0.53 -17.05
C ALA A 112 7.62 0.28 -18.11
N ALA A 113 7.89 -0.31 -19.29
CA ALA A 113 8.55 0.37 -20.39
C ALA A 113 7.70 1.51 -21.01
N THR A 114 6.37 1.45 -20.87
CA THR A 114 5.44 2.49 -21.33
C THR A 114 5.17 3.58 -20.29
N LEU A 115 5.41 3.29 -19.01
CA LEU A 115 5.24 4.24 -17.91
C LEU A 115 6.44 5.23 -17.84
N PRO A 116 6.22 6.48 -17.39
CA PRO A 116 7.30 7.47 -17.27
C PRO A 116 8.44 6.95 -16.39
N PRO A 117 9.72 7.14 -16.78
CA PRO A 117 10.84 6.57 -16.04
C PRO A 117 10.94 7.19 -14.66
N THR A 118 11.43 6.43 -13.69
CA THR A 118 11.57 6.84 -12.27
C THR A 118 12.34 8.16 -12.07
N SER A 119 13.18 8.56 -13.03
CA SER A 119 13.84 9.88 -13.09
C SER A 119 12.89 11.08 -13.29
N THR A 120 11.64 10.91 -13.72
CA THR A 120 10.68 12.03 -13.89
C THR A 120 10.04 12.48 -12.58
N LEU A 121 10.29 11.79 -11.47
CA LEU A 121 9.84 12.18 -10.13
C LEU A 121 10.70 13.26 -9.46
N MET A 122 11.73 13.78 -10.14
CA MET A 122 12.58 14.85 -9.60
C MET A 122 11.81 16.18 -9.49
N PRO A 123 11.66 16.77 -8.28
CA PRO A 123 11.13 18.13 -8.15
C PRO A 123 12.10 19.15 -8.76
N PRO A 124 11.62 20.35 -9.16
CA PRO A 124 12.49 21.44 -9.59
C PRO A 124 13.49 21.79 -8.48
N ARG A 125 14.70 22.26 -8.86
CA ARG A 125 15.81 22.52 -7.92
C ARG A 125 15.41 23.52 -6.82
N GLY A 126 15.10 23.00 -5.63
CA GLY A 126 15.18 23.72 -4.36
C GLY A 126 16.54 23.51 -3.72
N GLU A 127 17.05 24.53 -3.05
CA GLU A 127 18.27 24.43 -2.23
C GLU A 127 17.90 23.95 -0.81
N HIS A 128 18.71 23.05 -0.26
CA HIS A 128 18.78 22.61 1.16
C HIS A 128 18.17 21.27 1.63
N GLU A 129 17.43 20.51 0.82
CA GLU A 129 17.10 19.10 1.15
C GLU A 129 17.93 18.09 0.31
N PRO A 130 18.31 16.92 0.87
CA PRO A 130 18.87 15.83 0.08
C PRO A 130 17.85 15.35 -0.95
N ARG A 131 18.27 15.20 -2.21
CA ARG A 131 17.40 14.61 -3.24
C ARG A 131 17.22 13.13 -2.95
N GLN A 132 16.01 12.72 -2.55
CA GLN A 132 15.61 11.32 -2.55
C GLN A 132 15.03 10.97 -3.93
N THR A 133 15.52 9.89 -4.53
CA THR A 133 14.99 9.34 -5.78
C THR A 133 13.69 8.57 -5.54
N ALA A 134 12.91 8.35 -6.60
CA ALA A 134 11.71 7.52 -6.55
C ALA A 134 11.97 6.13 -5.94
N MET A 135 13.08 5.51 -6.33
CA MET A 135 13.49 4.18 -5.85
C MET A 135 13.87 4.20 -4.37
N GLU A 136 14.56 5.25 -3.90
CA GLU A 136 14.87 5.40 -2.46
C GLU A 136 13.62 5.73 -1.62
N ALA A 137 12.61 6.38 -2.20
CA ALA A 137 11.33 6.62 -1.53
C ALA A 137 10.47 5.35 -1.48
N GLN A 138 10.42 4.58 -2.58
CA GLN A 138 9.73 3.29 -2.64
C GLN A 138 10.37 2.28 -1.68
N LYS A 139 11.70 2.14 -1.70
CA LYS A 139 12.44 1.28 -0.77
C LYS A 139 12.18 1.64 0.69
N LYS A 140 12.11 2.93 1.04
CA LYS A 140 11.75 3.37 2.40
C LYS A 140 10.31 2.98 2.77
N ARG A 141 9.36 3.11 1.84
CA ARG A 141 7.96 2.70 2.05
C ARG A 141 7.87 1.19 2.30
N TYR A 142 8.52 0.41 1.44
CA TYR A 142 8.62 -1.04 1.55
C TYR A 142 9.25 -1.45 2.90
N GLU A 143 10.37 -0.83 3.30
CA GLU A 143 11.01 -1.04 4.60
C GLU A 143 10.09 -0.70 5.79
N GLU A 144 9.26 0.35 5.70
CA GLU A 144 8.26 0.69 6.73
C GLU A 144 7.15 -0.36 6.82
N LEU A 145 6.61 -0.82 5.68
CA LEU A 145 5.57 -1.85 5.62
C LEU A 145 6.06 -3.21 6.13
N VAL A 146 7.28 -3.63 5.74
CA VAL A 146 7.88 -4.92 6.14
C VAL A 146 7.99 -5.09 7.66
N VAL A 147 8.19 -3.99 8.43
CA VAL A 147 8.27 -4.08 9.90
C VAL A 147 6.88 -4.26 10.52
N ASP A 148 5.84 -3.58 10.04
CA ASP A 148 4.48 -3.68 10.57
C ASP A 148 3.64 -4.85 10.01
N ASN A 149 4.18 -5.62 9.06
CA ASN A 149 3.39 -6.56 8.27
C ASN A 149 3.01 -7.88 8.98
N ILE A 150 2.11 -7.80 9.96
CA ILE A 150 1.35 -8.96 10.49
C ILE A 150 0.35 -9.53 9.47
N PRO A 151 -0.40 -8.73 8.66
CA PRO A 151 -1.51 -9.24 7.85
C PRO A 151 -1.17 -10.33 6.84
N HIS A 152 0.10 -10.48 6.45
CA HIS A 152 0.56 -11.46 5.46
C HIS A 152 0.71 -12.88 6.01
N PHE A 153 0.70 -13.07 7.33
CA PHE A 153 0.98 -14.38 7.93
C PHE A 153 -0.29 -15.24 8.04
N ALA A 154 -0.20 -16.49 7.61
CA ALA A 154 -1.27 -17.49 7.77
C ALA A 154 -1.22 -18.15 9.16
N ALA A 155 -0.05 -18.19 9.81
CA ALA A 155 0.08 -18.46 11.24
C ALA A 155 -0.68 -17.38 12.05
N GLY A 156 -1.83 -17.77 12.63
CA GLY A 156 -2.78 -16.85 13.29
C GLY A 156 -4.01 -16.49 12.45
N GLY A 157 -4.09 -16.95 11.19
CA GLY A 157 -5.23 -16.76 10.29
C GLY A 157 -5.37 -15.37 9.67
N THR A 158 -4.40 -14.47 9.90
CA THR A 158 -4.46 -13.06 9.49
C THR A 158 -4.48 -12.86 7.98
N ALA A 159 -3.69 -13.62 7.21
CA ALA A 159 -3.68 -13.54 5.74
C ALA A 159 -5.03 -13.91 5.12
N ILE A 160 -5.59 -15.04 5.53
CA ILE A 160 -6.91 -15.49 5.08
C ILE A 160 -8.02 -14.55 5.54
N ALA A 161 -7.93 -13.97 6.74
CA ALA A 161 -8.90 -12.97 7.19
C ALA A 161 -8.84 -11.69 6.33
N THR A 162 -7.64 -11.22 5.97
CA THR A 162 -7.44 -10.06 5.09
C THR A 162 -7.95 -10.35 3.68
N TRP A 163 -7.56 -11.48 3.05
CA TRP A 163 -8.10 -11.90 1.76
C TRP A 163 -9.64 -12.01 1.81
N THR A 164 -10.21 -12.62 2.86
CA THR A 164 -11.67 -12.77 3.00
C THR A 164 -12.39 -11.41 2.97
N GLY A 165 -11.80 -10.38 3.60
CA GLY A 165 -12.34 -9.02 3.55
C GLY A 165 -12.31 -8.40 2.14
N HIS A 166 -11.18 -8.56 1.44
CA HIS A 166 -11.06 -8.13 0.04
C HIS A 166 -12.02 -8.91 -0.88
N HIS A 167 -12.11 -10.22 -0.74
CA HIS A 167 -12.99 -11.09 -1.51
C HIS A 167 -14.46 -10.72 -1.34
N GLN A 168 -14.92 -10.49 -0.10
CA GLN A 168 -16.28 -10.01 0.18
C GLN A 168 -16.60 -8.67 -0.50
N ASP A 169 -15.65 -7.72 -0.49
CA ASP A 169 -15.79 -6.44 -1.17
C ASP A 169 -15.78 -6.61 -2.71
N ALA A 170 -14.92 -7.48 -3.25
CA ALA A 170 -14.88 -7.83 -4.68
C ALA A 170 -16.19 -8.46 -5.17
N LEU A 171 -16.74 -9.44 -4.43
CA LEU A 171 -18.04 -10.05 -4.74
C LEU A 171 -19.18 -9.02 -4.72
N ALA A 172 -19.21 -8.12 -3.72
CA ALA A 172 -20.22 -7.06 -3.64
C ALA A 172 -20.12 -6.08 -4.81
N ARG A 173 -18.90 -5.62 -5.15
CA ARG A 173 -18.64 -4.74 -6.30
C ARG A 173 -18.97 -5.40 -7.63
N ALA A 174 -18.67 -6.69 -7.79
CA ALA A 174 -18.99 -7.45 -8.98
C ALA A 174 -20.50 -7.58 -9.17
N LEU A 175 -21.23 -7.90 -8.10
CA LEU A 175 -22.69 -7.95 -8.09
C LEU A 175 -23.31 -6.59 -8.45
N ASP A 176 -22.81 -5.50 -7.87
CA ASP A 176 -23.29 -4.14 -8.17
C ASP A 176 -22.96 -3.70 -9.61
N ALA A 177 -21.77 -4.03 -10.11
CA ALA A 177 -21.41 -3.82 -11.52
C ALA A 177 -22.27 -4.65 -12.48
N GLY A 178 -22.69 -5.85 -12.09
CA GLY A 178 -23.59 -6.71 -12.86
C GLY A 178 -25.02 -6.17 -12.90
N LEU A 179 -25.54 -5.65 -11.77
CA LEU A 179 -26.82 -4.95 -11.71
C LEU A 179 -26.82 -3.69 -12.58
N ALA A 180 -25.70 -2.97 -12.62
CA ALA A 180 -25.51 -1.79 -13.47
C ALA A 180 -25.30 -2.10 -14.96
N ASP A 181 -24.91 -3.33 -15.32
CA ASP A 181 -24.35 -3.70 -16.63
C ASP A 181 -23.18 -2.78 -17.03
N ASP A 182 -22.25 -2.61 -16.08
CA ASP A 182 -21.07 -1.76 -16.24
C ASP A 182 -19.79 -2.60 -16.22
N PRO A 183 -19.26 -2.98 -17.39
CA PRO A 183 -17.97 -3.68 -17.51
C PRO A 183 -16.77 -2.87 -17.00
N GLY A 184 -16.89 -1.55 -16.89
CA GLY A 184 -15.87 -0.67 -16.30
C GLY A 184 -15.88 -0.76 -14.77
N ALA A 185 -17.06 -0.67 -14.15
CA ALA A 185 -17.21 -0.90 -12.70
C ALA A 185 -16.75 -2.31 -12.29
N ARG A 186 -16.94 -3.32 -13.16
CA ARG A 186 -16.40 -4.68 -12.94
C ARG A 186 -14.88 -4.70 -12.81
N GLN A 187 -14.13 -3.82 -13.49
CA GLN A 187 -12.66 -3.77 -13.34
C GLN A 187 -12.23 -3.43 -11.91
N LEU A 188 -13.02 -2.63 -11.18
CA LEU A 188 -12.74 -2.33 -9.78
C LEU A 188 -12.95 -3.54 -8.88
N ALA A 189 -13.95 -4.38 -9.16
CA ALA A 189 -14.15 -5.65 -8.46
C ALA A 189 -12.99 -6.63 -8.71
N LEU A 190 -12.54 -6.75 -9.96
CA LEU A 190 -11.39 -7.55 -10.35
C LEU A 190 -10.08 -7.04 -9.72
N ALA A 191 -9.90 -5.72 -9.64
CA ALA A 191 -8.77 -5.09 -8.94
C ALA A 191 -8.78 -5.39 -7.44
N THR A 192 -9.94 -5.32 -6.78
CA THR A 192 -10.09 -5.66 -5.36
C THR A 192 -9.77 -7.13 -5.08
N GLU A 193 -10.19 -8.05 -5.95
CA GLU A 193 -9.85 -9.47 -5.79
C GLU A 193 -8.35 -9.71 -5.94
N ALA A 194 -7.76 -9.30 -7.07
CA ALA A 194 -6.34 -9.53 -7.33
C ALA A 194 -5.44 -8.88 -6.27
N PHE A 195 -5.84 -7.74 -5.72
CA PHE A 195 -5.14 -7.11 -4.58
C PHE A 195 -5.27 -7.97 -3.30
N GLY A 196 -6.45 -8.53 -3.03
CA GLY A 196 -6.66 -9.45 -1.92
C GLY A 196 -5.93 -10.78 -2.06
N GLU A 197 -5.78 -11.28 -3.29
CA GLU A 197 -5.13 -12.55 -3.60
C GLU A 197 -3.63 -12.57 -3.26
N HIS A 198 -3.00 -11.41 -3.02
CA HIS A 198 -1.68 -11.35 -2.39
C HIS A 198 -1.65 -12.14 -1.07
N PHE A 199 -2.58 -11.82 -0.16
CA PHE A 199 -2.70 -12.49 1.13
C PHE A 199 -3.18 -13.96 0.99
N LEU A 200 -3.93 -14.28 -0.07
CA LEU A 200 -4.28 -15.67 -0.39
C LEU A 200 -3.03 -16.46 -0.80
N THR A 201 -2.25 -15.94 -1.74
CA THR A 201 -1.04 -16.60 -2.26
C THR A 201 0.03 -16.73 -1.19
N ASP A 202 0.27 -15.71 -0.36
CA ASP A 202 1.10 -15.79 0.85
C ASP A 202 0.75 -17.01 1.72
N SER A 203 -0.54 -17.35 1.83
CA SER A 203 -1.00 -18.48 2.65
C SER A 203 -0.55 -19.85 2.12
N PHE A 204 0.10 -19.94 0.95
CA PHE A 204 0.71 -21.15 0.40
C PHE A 204 2.25 -21.20 0.54
N SER A 205 2.87 -20.12 1.06
CA SER A 205 4.31 -20.07 1.35
C SER A 205 4.63 -20.70 2.71
N GLY A 206 5.65 -21.56 2.75
CA GLY A 206 6.09 -22.23 3.99
C GLY A 206 6.42 -21.24 5.11
N GLY A 207 7.08 -20.12 4.76
CA GLY A 207 7.40 -19.02 5.67
C GLY A 207 6.19 -18.45 6.41
N HIS A 208 5.11 -18.23 5.68
CA HIS A 208 3.87 -17.60 6.17
C HIS A 208 2.96 -18.58 6.92
N VAL A 209 3.03 -19.87 6.59
CA VAL A 209 2.21 -20.91 7.24
C VAL A 209 2.64 -21.19 8.68
N ARG A 210 3.95 -21.15 9.00
CA ARG A 210 4.46 -21.54 10.33
C ARG A 210 5.11 -20.47 11.17
N THR A 211 5.52 -19.33 10.63
CA THR A 211 6.17 -18.28 11.43
C THR A 211 5.17 -17.56 12.34
N PRO A 212 5.26 -17.67 13.69
CA PRO A 212 4.27 -17.11 14.60
C PRO A 212 4.53 -15.61 14.83
N ARG A 213 4.50 -14.79 13.76
CA ARG A 213 4.90 -13.38 13.79
C ARG A 213 4.15 -12.55 14.84
N ALA A 214 2.85 -12.81 15.03
CA ALA A 214 2.04 -12.12 16.03
C ALA A 214 2.55 -12.39 17.46
N GLU A 215 2.92 -13.63 17.77
CA GLU A 215 3.47 -14.03 19.08
C GLU A 215 4.88 -13.48 19.30
N ILE A 216 5.72 -13.53 18.25
CA ILE A 216 7.06 -12.92 18.26
C ILE A 216 6.95 -11.42 18.56
N LEU A 217 6.08 -10.70 17.84
CA LEU A 217 5.89 -9.27 18.05
C LEU A 217 5.34 -8.98 19.45
N ASP A 218 4.31 -9.70 19.91
CA ASP A 218 3.73 -9.49 21.23
C ASP A 218 4.77 -9.68 22.35
N TRP A 219 5.52 -10.79 22.33
CA TRP A 219 6.56 -11.05 23.32
C TRP A 219 7.67 -10.01 23.28
N TYR A 220 8.17 -9.66 22.10
CA TYR A 220 9.25 -8.70 22.00
C TYR A 220 8.83 -7.27 22.39
N MET A 221 7.59 -6.87 22.09
CA MET A 221 7.03 -5.57 22.44
C MET A 221 6.69 -5.44 23.94
N HIS A 222 6.08 -6.47 24.53
CA HIS A 222 5.49 -6.39 25.87
C HIS A 222 6.31 -7.07 26.96
N VAL A 223 7.18 -8.03 26.61
CA VAL A 223 8.03 -8.75 27.57
C VAL A 223 9.50 -8.35 27.44
N PHE A 224 10.09 -8.47 26.24
CA PHE A 224 11.53 -8.24 26.06
C PHE A 224 11.90 -6.76 26.14
N GLY A 225 11.31 -5.92 25.28
CA GLY A 225 11.63 -4.50 25.12
C GLY A 225 11.72 -3.76 26.46
N PRO A 226 10.67 -3.78 27.30
CA PRO A 226 10.66 -3.12 28.61
C PRO A 226 11.75 -3.60 29.58
N ARG A 227 12.17 -4.86 29.51
CA ARG A 227 13.18 -5.44 30.41
C ARG A 227 14.61 -5.07 30.01
N VAL A 228 14.89 -4.88 28.72
CA VAL A 228 16.25 -4.59 28.23
C VAL A 228 16.59 -3.11 28.08
N VAL A 229 15.62 -2.18 28.18
CA VAL A 229 15.89 -0.73 28.01
C VAL A 229 16.98 -0.24 28.98
N ILE A 230 16.83 -0.53 30.27
CA ILE A 230 17.75 -0.04 31.31
C ILE A 230 19.16 -0.64 31.15
N PRO A 231 19.33 -1.98 31.01
CA PRO A 231 20.63 -2.57 30.66
C PRO A 231 21.28 -1.95 29.41
N LEU A 232 20.54 -1.77 28.31
CA LEU A 232 21.06 -1.19 27.07
C LEU A 232 21.47 0.28 27.26
N VAL A 233 20.70 1.05 28.02
CA VAL A 233 21.00 2.44 28.40
C VAL A 233 22.28 2.52 29.24
N ASP A 234 22.46 1.62 30.20
CA ASP A 234 23.64 1.54 31.06
C ASP A 234 24.90 1.07 30.29
N GLU A 235 24.73 0.14 29.34
CA GLU A 235 25.76 -0.27 28.37
C GLU A 235 26.23 0.93 27.53
N LEU A 236 25.29 1.61 26.87
CA LEU A 236 25.57 2.78 26.04
C LEU A 236 26.27 3.87 26.87
N ARG A 237 25.81 4.14 28.10
CA ARG A 237 26.49 5.05 29.06
C ARG A 237 27.95 4.63 29.25
N ARG A 238 28.21 3.35 29.56
CA ARG A 238 29.56 2.84 29.80
C ARG A 238 30.47 3.02 28.59
N ARG A 239 30.00 2.70 27.38
CA ARG A 239 30.78 2.84 26.14
C ARG A 239 31.05 4.31 25.79
N LEU A 240 30.06 5.19 25.94
CA LEU A 240 30.21 6.62 25.70
C LEU A 240 31.22 7.23 26.68
N THR A 241 31.10 6.96 27.98
CA THR A 241 32.07 7.43 29.00
C THR A 241 33.48 6.95 28.68
N ALA A 242 33.66 5.68 28.28
CA ALA A 242 34.98 5.14 27.92
C ALA A 242 35.60 5.85 26.70
N GLU A 243 34.85 6.11 25.63
CA GLU A 243 35.38 6.84 24.47
C GLU A 243 35.62 8.33 24.75
N PHE A 244 34.79 9.00 25.55
CA PHE A 244 35.07 10.38 25.97
C PHE A 244 36.30 10.47 26.86
N ALA A 245 36.50 9.54 27.81
CA ALA A 245 37.71 9.49 28.61
C ALA A 245 38.98 9.35 27.73
N GLN A 246 38.92 8.57 26.65
CA GLN A 246 40.00 8.47 25.66
C GLN A 246 40.22 9.80 24.90
N GLN A 247 39.17 10.51 24.48
CA GLN A 247 39.30 11.84 23.85
C GLN A 247 40.00 12.85 24.79
N ILE A 248 39.62 12.87 26.07
CA ILE A 248 40.21 13.78 27.06
C ILE A 248 41.69 13.45 27.29
N ALA A 249 42.02 12.16 27.45
CA ALA A 249 43.40 11.69 27.60
C ALA A 249 44.28 12.04 26.39
N ALA A 250 43.73 12.00 25.18
CA ALA A 250 44.43 12.40 23.95
C ALA A 250 44.67 13.92 23.85
N GLN A 251 43.74 14.75 24.33
CA GLN A 251 43.88 16.21 24.34
C GLN A 251 44.78 16.71 25.48
N LEU A 252 44.82 16.01 26.62
CA LEU A 252 45.54 16.42 27.83
C LEU A 252 46.43 15.30 28.41
N PRO A 253 47.42 14.78 27.66
CA PRO A 253 48.24 13.64 28.07
C PRO A 253 49.06 13.89 29.35
N HIS A 254 49.25 15.15 29.74
CA HIS A 254 50.00 15.58 30.92
C HIS A 254 49.17 15.66 32.22
N LEU A 255 47.83 15.59 32.14
CA LEU A 255 46.93 15.66 33.29
C LEU A 255 46.44 14.28 33.77
N VAL A 256 46.70 13.22 33.01
CA VAL A 256 46.15 11.86 33.28
C VAL A 256 46.72 11.24 34.56
N SER A 257 47.93 11.63 34.99
CA SER A 257 48.52 11.20 36.27
C SER A 257 47.90 11.94 37.47
N GLY A 258 46.63 11.64 37.78
CA GLY A 258 45.94 12.09 39.00
C GLY A 258 44.53 12.62 38.78
N ALA A 259 44.19 13.12 37.58
CA ALA A 259 42.86 13.70 37.32
C ALA A 259 41.81 12.72 36.77
N ALA A 260 42.18 11.48 36.43
CA ALA A 260 41.30 10.54 35.72
C ALA A 260 39.95 10.27 36.41
N GLY A 261 39.91 10.21 37.75
CA GLY A 261 38.69 9.99 38.53
C GLY A 261 37.65 11.11 38.39
N PRO A 262 37.94 12.35 38.84
CA PRO A 262 37.01 13.48 38.74
C PRO A 262 36.51 13.78 37.32
N ILE A 263 37.37 13.52 36.33
CA ILE A 263 37.04 13.64 34.90
C ILE A 263 35.99 12.61 34.49
N GLY A 264 36.24 11.33 34.81
CA GLY A 264 35.31 10.24 34.58
C GLY A 264 33.98 10.47 35.27
N GLU A 265 33.97 10.92 36.53
CA GLU A 265 32.76 11.26 37.28
C GLU A 265 31.94 12.39 36.64
N MET A 266 32.59 13.42 36.08
CA MET A 266 31.88 14.55 35.46
C MET A 266 31.24 14.15 34.12
N VAL A 267 31.94 13.34 33.31
CA VAL A 267 31.37 12.75 32.09
C VAL A 267 30.23 11.80 32.44
N THR A 268 30.45 10.90 33.40
CA THR A 268 29.41 9.97 33.90
C THR A 268 28.18 10.73 34.37
N ARG A 269 28.33 11.76 35.23
CA ARG A 269 27.19 12.58 35.69
C ARG A 269 26.46 13.29 34.56
N SER A 270 27.17 13.87 33.59
CA SER A 270 26.51 14.51 32.43
C SER A 270 25.73 13.52 31.57
N VAL A 271 26.17 12.25 31.49
CA VAL A 271 25.40 11.19 30.82
C VAL A 271 24.26 10.67 31.72
N GLU A 272 24.47 10.56 33.03
CA GLU A 272 23.41 10.23 34.01
C GLU A 272 22.27 11.24 33.97
N ASP A 273 22.55 12.55 34.01
CA ASP A 273 21.55 13.61 33.91
C ASP A 273 20.75 13.49 32.59
N THR A 274 21.45 13.26 31.47
CA THR A 274 20.84 13.08 30.13
C THR A 274 19.98 11.81 30.06
N MET A 275 20.38 10.73 30.73
CA MET A 275 19.61 9.48 30.78
C MET A 275 18.46 9.55 31.78
N THR A 276 18.58 10.33 32.85
CA THR A 276 17.51 10.59 33.84
C THR A 276 16.41 11.48 33.25
N MET A 277 16.73 12.24 32.19
CA MET A 277 15.74 12.93 31.35
C MET A 277 14.91 12.00 30.45
N LEU A 278 15.19 10.69 30.40
CA LEU A 278 14.23 9.72 29.87
C LEU A 278 13.06 9.64 30.86
N ALA A 279 12.07 10.52 30.67
CA ALA A 279 10.80 10.46 31.38
C ALA A 279 10.18 9.04 31.22
N PRO A 280 9.33 8.58 32.16
CA PRO A 280 8.75 7.24 32.10
C PRO A 280 8.13 6.90 30.74
N GLU A 281 7.50 7.88 30.09
CA GLU A 281 6.93 7.78 28.75
C GLU A 281 7.99 7.53 27.66
N GLY A 282 9.16 8.17 27.78
CA GLY A 282 10.30 7.97 26.88
C GLY A 282 10.95 6.60 27.01
N VAL A 283 11.01 6.04 28.23
CA VAL A 283 11.47 4.66 28.48
C VAL A 283 10.51 3.65 27.83
N VAL A 284 9.20 3.86 27.93
CA VAL A 284 8.18 3.01 27.28
C VAL A 284 8.31 3.07 25.76
N LEU A 285 8.40 4.26 25.16
CA LEU A 285 8.57 4.42 23.71
C LEU A 285 9.87 3.78 23.20
N LEU A 286 10.97 3.89 23.94
CA LEU A 286 12.24 3.25 23.59
C LEU A 286 12.14 1.72 23.68
N GLY A 287 11.46 1.18 24.70
CA GLY A 287 11.18 -0.26 24.82
C GLY A 287 10.34 -0.81 23.68
N GLN A 288 9.28 -0.10 23.29
CA GLN A 288 8.45 -0.42 22.12
C GLN A 288 9.26 -0.38 20.83
N PHE A 289 10.10 0.64 20.63
CA PHE A 289 10.97 0.74 19.47
C PHE A 289 11.94 -0.46 19.40
N ILE A 290 12.69 -0.74 20.46
CA ILE A 290 13.65 -1.86 20.52
C ILE A 290 12.93 -3.19 20.27
N GLY A 291 11.78 -3.42 20.93
CA GLY A 291 10.96 -4.61 20.75
C GLY A 291 10.57 -4.81 19.29
N LYS A 292 10.01 -3.79 18.63
CA LYS A 292 9.52 -3.84 17.24
C LYS A 292 10.62 -4.23 16.25
N TYR A 293 11.80 -3.60 16.34
CA TYR A 293 12.90 -3.87 15.40
C TYR A 293 13.52 -5.26 15.60
N ILE A 294 13.64 -5.72 16.85
CA ILE A 294 14.16 -7.07 17.13
C ILE A 294 13.13 -8.15 16.75
N ALA A 295 11.84 -7.91 17.02
CA ALA A 295 10.75 -8.78 16.57
C ALA A 295 10.74 -8.95 15.05
N GLY A 296 10.86 -7.85 14.30
CA GLY A 296 10.93 -7.86 12.83
C GLY A 296 12.10 -8.70 12.31
N ALA A 297 13.27 -8.56 12.94
CA ALA A 297 14.48 -9.30 12.58
C ALA A 297 14.38 -10.81 12.88
N VAL A 298 13.86 -11.17 14.05
CA VAL A 298 13.67 -12.57 14.45
C VAL A 298 12.57 -13.24 13.63
N SER A 299 11.43 -12.55 13.43
CA SER A 299 10.35 -13.04 12.58
C SER A 299 10.78 -13.19 11.11
N GLY A 300 11.53 -12.23 10.55
CA GLY A 300 12.08 -12.37 9.20
C GLY A 300 13.07 -13.53 9.09
N THR A 301 13.96 -13.69 10.07
CA THR A 301 14.89 -14.82 10.09
C THR A 301 14.18 -16.18 10.14
N LEU A 302 13.14 -16.31 10.99
CA LEU A 302 12.38 -17.55 11.10
C LEU A 302 11.52 -17.81 9.85
N HIS A 303 10.98 -16.75 9.25
CA HIS A 303 10.28 -16.79 7.96
C HIS A 303 11.17 -17.38 6.85
N ASP A 304 12.34 -16.77 6.62
CA ASP A 304 13.26 -17.18 5.57
C ASP A 304 13.82 -18.61 5.83
N MET A 305 13.91 -19.01 7.10
CA MET A 305 14.27 -20.37 7.49
C MET A 305 13.16 -21.39 7.19
N GLU A 306 11.89 -21.08 7.47
CA GLU A 306 10.75 -21.92 7.09
C GLU A 306 10.61 -22.01 5.56
N GLY A 307 10.67 -20.88 4.86
CA GLY A 307 10.59 -20.79 3.40
C GLY A 307 11.70 -21.56 2.70
N SER A 308 12.92 -21.50 3.21
CA SER A 308 14.06 -22.24 2.66
C SER A 308 14.17 -23.71 3.10
N ARG A 309 13.76 -24.11 4.32
CA ARG A 309 13.80 -25.53 4.71
C ARG A 309 12.61 -26.32 4.15
N GLY A 310 11.51 -25.64 3.89
CA GLY A 310 10.24 -26.23 3.47
C GLY A 310 9.43 -26.71 4.66
N VAL A 311 8.13 -26.47 4.59
CA VAL A 311 7.16 -26.82 5.63
C VAL A 311 6.26 -27.93 5.11
N TRP A 312 6.15 -29.03 5.86
CA TRP A 312 5.13 -30.03 5.57
C TRP A 312 3.76 -29.45 5.87
N VAL A 313 2.87 -29.48 4.87
CA VAL A 313 1.51 -28.97 4.96
C VAL A 313 0.52 -29.98 4.37
N ASN A 314 -0.76 -29.83 4.72
CA ASN A 314 -1.87 -30.42 3.96
C ASN A 314 -3.07 -29.47 3.91
N SER A 315 -4.07 -29.77 3.06
CA SER A 315 -5.34 -29.03 3.00
C SER A 315 -6.53 -29.99 3.01
N VAL A 316 -7.76 -29.46 2.99
CA VAL A 316 -8.98 -30.28 2.90
C VAL A 316 -9.14 -30.84 1.47
N ALA A 317 -8.80 -30.04 0.46
CA ALA A 317 -8.79 -30.44 -0.94
C ALA A 317 -7.64 -31.42 -1.27
N HIS A 318 -6.47 -31.22 -0.66
CA HIS A 318 -5.29 -32.05 -0.84
C HIS A 318 -4.80 -32.63 0.51
N PRO A 319 -5.41 -33.73 1.00
CA PRO A 319 -5.12 -34.26 2.34
C PRO A 319 -3.78 -35.00 2.46
N ALA A 320 -3.15 -35.37 1.33
CA ALA A 320 -1.81 -35.93 1.31
C ALA A 320 -0.78 -34.82 1.58
N PRO A 321 0.16 -35.00 2.54
CA PRO A 321 1.12 -33.95 2.86
C PRO A 321 2.12 -33.65 1.73
N TRP A 322 2.42 -32.37 1.53
CA TRP A 322 3.47 -31.89 0.62
C TRP A 322 4.38 -30.87 1.33
N LEU A 323 5.50 -30.50 0.70
CA LEU A 323 6.42 -29.48 1.20
C LEU A 323 6.10 -28.12 0.55
N ALA A 324 5.68 -27.14 1.33
CA ALA A 324 5.55 -25.74 0.92
C ALA A 324 6.88 -24.99 1.16
N TYR A 325 7.40 -24.33 0.13
CA TYR A 325 8.58 -23.45 0.21
C TYR A 325 8.16 -21.97 0.12
N GLY A 326 9.13 -21.06 0.13
CA GLY A 326 8.99 -19.63 -0.17
C GLY A 326 10.31 -19.06 -0.71
N ASP A 327 10.42 -17.74 -0.82
CA ASP A 327 11.66 -17.01 -1.10
C ASP A 327 12.31 -17.36 -2.47
N GLY A 328 11.52 -17.34 -3.55
CA GLY A 328 11.98 -17.66 -4.91
C GLY A 328 12.16 -19.16 -5.16
N ARG A 329 11.26 -19.98 -4.62
CA ARG A 329 11.29 -21.45 -4.64
C ARG A 329 9.95 -22.13 -4.94
N LEU A 330 9.00 -21.41 -5.53
CA LEU A 330 7.73 -21.96 -6.02
C LEU A 330 7.93 -23.21 -6.90
N ASP A 331 8.93 -23.20 -7.79
CA ASP A 331 9.31 -24.34 -8.64
C ASP A 331 9.71 -25.62 -7.85
N ASP A 332 10.17 -25.48 -6.60
CA ASP A 332 10.50 -26.62 -5.73
C ASP A 332 9.25 -27.23 -5.08
N SER A 333 8.09 -26.56 -5.14
CA SER A 333 6.79 -27.05 -4.64
C SER A 333 5.69 -26.98 -5.70
N PRO A 334 5.68 -27.93 -6.67
CA PRO A 334 4.62 -27.99 -7.68
C PRO A 334 3.22 -28.20 -7.07
N ASP A 335 3.13 -28.85 -5.91
CA ASP A 335 1.86 -29.05 -5.20
C ASP A 335 1.35 -27.74 -4.56
N SER A 336 2.21 -26.92 -3.91
CA SER A 336 1.80 -25.58 -3.46
C SER A 336 1.40 -24.70 -4.64
N ALA A 337 2.17 -24.73 -5.73
CA ALA A 337 1.86 -23.95 -6.93
C ALA A 337 0.48 -24.34 -7.48
N SER A 338 0.23 -25.63 -7.73
CA SER A 338 -1.04 -26.11 -8.27
C SER A 338 -2.24 -25.84 -7.36
N GLU A 339 -2.08 -25.93 -6.04
CA GLU A 339 -3.16 -25.64 -5.09
C GLU A 339 -3.41 -24.11 -4.95
N ALA A 340 -2.36 -23.28 -5.02
CA ALA A 340 -2.46 -21.83 -5.02
C ALA A 340 -3.10 -21.29 -6.30
N GLU A 341 -2.66 -21.74 -7.48
CA GLU A 341 -3.27 -21.41 -8.78
C GLU A 341 -4.76 -21.82 -8.81
N ALA A 342 -5.09 -23.00 -8.27
CA ALA A 342 -6.48 -23.45 -8.20
C ALA A 342 -7.33 -22.66 -7.19
N ALA A 343 -6.73 -22.12 -6.12
CA ALA A 343 -7.40 -21.25 -5.16
C ALA A 343 -7.67 -19.85 -5.75
N VAL A 344 -6.66 -19.25 -6.38
CA VAL A 344 -6.73 -17.99 -7.16
C VAL A 344 -7.78 -18.09 -8.26
N ALA A 345 -7.72 -19.13 -9.10
CA ALA A 345 -8.69 -19.33 -10.17
C ALA A 345 -10.13 -19.53 -9.64
N ALA A 346 -10.30 -20.18 -8.48
CA ALA A 346 -11.59 -20.33 -7.83
C ALA A 346 -12.12 -19.01 -7.25
N ALA A 347 -11.26 -18.19 -6.63
CA ALA A 347 -11.62 -16.90 -6.07
C ALA A 347 -12.13 -15.94 -7.16
N LYS A 348 -11.38 -15.77 -8.24
CA LYS A 348 -11.86 -15.00 -9.40
C LYS A 348 -13.11 -15.61 -10.04
N ALA A 349 -13.24 -16.93 -10.13
CA ALA A 349 -14.45 -17.55 -10.68
C ALA A 349 -15.70 -17.18 -9.87
N GLN A 350 -15.56 -17.01 -8.55
CA GLN A 350 -16.63 -16.51 -7.67
C GLN A 350 -16.96 -15.03 -7.94
N VAL A 351 -15.97 -14.18 -8.23
CA VAL A 351 -16.17 -12.77 -8.65
C VAL A 351 -16.87 -12.69 -10.01
N ASP A 352 -16.47 -13.53 -10.97
CA ASP A 352 -17.14 -13.63 -12.27
C ASP A 352 -18.58 -14.15 -12.13
N GLN A 353 -18.81 -15.11 -11.23
CA GLN A 353 -20.14 -15.57 -10.89
C GLN A 353 -20.96 -14.44 -10.28
N ALA A 354 -20.46 -13.69 -9.28
CA ALA A 354 -21.17 -12.58 -8.65
C ALA A 354 -21.59 -11.50 -9.66
N TYR A 355 -20.74 -11.17 -10.63
CA TYR A 355 -21.11 -10.29 -11.76
C TYR A 355 -22.24 -10.87 -12.60
N ALA A 356 -22.18 -12.17 -12.91
CA ALA A 356 -23.28 -12.88 -13.58
C ALA A 356 -24.56 -12.94 -12.74
N ILE A 357 -24.49 -13.06 -11.41
CA ILE A 357 -25.65 -12.94 -10.51
C ILE A 357 -26.29 -11.56 -10.70
N GLY A 358 -25.50 -10.49 -10.61
CA GLY A 358 -25.97 -9.12 -10.86
C GLY A 358 -26.68 -8.98 -12.21
N LEU A 359 -26.10 -9.49 -13.29
CA LEU A 359 -26.71 -9.47 -14.63
C LEU A 359 -28.04 -10.24 -14.74
N ARG A 360 -28.24 -11.32 -13.95
CA ARG A 360 -29.51 -12.09 -13.92
C ARG A 360 -30.61 -11.34 -13.17
N PHE A 361 -30.26 -10.59 -12.12
CA PHE A 361 -31.20 -9.83 -11.29
C PHE A 361 -31.42 -8.40 -11.80
N ARG A 362 -30.53 -7.87 -12.64
CA ARG A 362 -30.73 -6.64 -13.40
C ARG A 362 -32.09 -6.69 -14.08
N ARG A 363 -32.99 -5.78 -13.72
CA ARG A 363 -34.12 -5.51 -14.59
C ARG A 363 -33.62 -4.82 -15.85
N THR A 364 -33.96 -5.41 -17.01
CA THR A 364 -33.95 -4.68 -18.27
C THR A 364 -35.04 -3.61 -18.20
N VAL A 365 -34.72 -2.46 -17.59
CA VAL A 365 -35.42 -1.23 -17.88
C VAL A 365 -35.24 -1.02 -19.37
N ALA A 366 -36.30 -1.23 -20.14
CA ALA A 366 -36.26 -1.07 -21.58
C ALA A 366 -35.89 0.39 -21.89
N THR A 367 -34.64 0.64 -22.25
CA THR A 367 -34.23 1.89 -22.88
C THR A 367 -34.89 1.92 -24.26
N PRO A 368 -35.87 2.81 -24.44
CA PRO A 368 -35.58 3.90 -25.36
C PRO A 368 -36.31 5.20 -24.98
N TYR A 369 -35.58 6.20 -24.48
CA TYR A 369 -35.77 7.58 -24.93
C TYR A 369 -34.60 8.46 -24.51
N ALA A 370 -34.19 9.39 -25.38
CA ALA A 370 -33.53 10.59 -24.91
C ALA A 370 -34.64 11.47 -24.32
N PRO A 371 -34.69 11.69 -23.00
CA PRO A 371 -35.83 12.39 -22.40
C PRO A 371 -35.94 13.81 -22.96
N PRO A 372 -37.16 14.37 -23.05
CA PRO A 372 -37.37 15.66 -23.68
C PRO A 372 -36.54 16.74 -22.97
N ARG A 373 -35.98 17.66 -23.76
CA ARG A 373 -35.22 18.81 -23.26
C ARG A 373 -36.03 20.10 -23.22
N THR A 374 -37.09 20.18 -24.02
CA THR A 374 -37.84 21.42 -24.22
C THR A 374 -39.28 21.17 -24.68
N ILE A 375 -40.25 21.89 -24.11
CA ILE A 375 -41.62 22.02 -24.65
C ILE A 375 -41.83 23.47 -25.08
N HIS A 376 -42.49 23.69 -26.23
CA HIS A 376 -42.77 25.03 -26.77
C HIS A 376 -44.24 25.44 -26.62
N PHE A 377 -44.50 26.74 -26.60
CA PHE A 377 -45.83 27.31 -26.35
C PHE A 377 -46.24 28.37 -27.37
N ALA A 378 -47.54 28.47 -27.61
CA ALA A 378 -48.14 29.55 -28.40
C ALA A 378 -47.99 30.93 -27.70
N PHE A 379 -48.14 32.00 -28.48
CA PHE A 379 -48.00 33.38 -28.00
C PHE A 379 -49.02 33.71 -26.90
N GLY A 380 -48.56 34.20 -25.75
CA GLY A 380 -49.39 34.48 -24.57
C GLY A 380 -50.03 33.25 -23.88
N ARG A 381 -49.70 32.03 -24.30
CA ARG A 381 -50.33 30.78 -23.81
C ARG A 381 -49.41 29.98 -22.89
N HIS A 382 -50.01 29.17 -22.02
CA HIS A 382 -49.32 28.24 -21.12
C HIS A 382 -49.94 26.83 -21.09
N ASP A 383 -51.06 26.62 -21.78
CA ASP A 383 -51.65 25.32 -22.08
C ASP A 383 -50.76 24.49 -23.02
N LEU A 384 -50.72 23.18 -22.77
CA LEU A 384 -49.99 22.22 -23.60
C LEU A 384 -50.81 21.86 -24.84
N ASP A 385 -50.15 21.82 -26.00
CA ASP A 385 -50.70 21.19 -27.20
C ASP A 385 -50.45 19.66 -27.18
N ALA A 386 -50.86 18.96 -28.23
CA ALA A 386 -50.65 17.51 -28.34
C ALA A 386 -49.16 17.10 -28.30
N THR A 387 -48.26 17.96 -28.79
CA THR A 387 -46.81 17.74 -28.78
C THR A 387 -46.25 17.89 -27.37
N GLY A 388 -46.67 18.93 -26.65
CA GLY A 388 -46.31 19.16 -25.24
C GLY A 388 -46.87 18.05 -24.33
N ALA A 389 -48.09 17.59 -24.57
CA ALA A 389 -48.67 16.46 -23.85
C ALA A 389 -47.90 15.15 -24.08
N ALA A 390 -47.51 14.84 -25.33
CA ALA A 390 -46.68 13.69 -25.65
C ALA A 390 -45.31 13.78 -24.96
N ALA A 391 -44.64 14.93 -25.00
CA ALA A 391 -43.38 15.14 -24.30
C ALA A 391 -43.52 14.98 -22.77
N CYS A 392 -44.62 15.43 -22.16
CA CYS A 392 -44.89 15.15 -20.75
C CYS A 392 -45.05 13.64 -20.47
N GLN A 393 -45.66 12.88 -21.38
CA GLN A 393 -45.76 11.42 -21.25
C GLN A 393 -44.38 10.76 -21.33
N ASP A 394 -43.56 11.12 -22.33
CA ASP A 394 -42.18 10.62 -22.48
C ASP A 394 -41.32 10.90 -21.23
N ALA A 395 -41.45 12.11 -20.66
CA ALA A 395 -40.81 12.51 -19.42
C ALA A 395 -41.31 11.74 -18.19
N ALA A 396 -42.61 11.47 -18.09
CA ALA A 396 -43.19 10.67 -17.01
C ALA A 396 -42.78 9.20 -17.10
N ASP A 397 -42.69 8.64 -18.31
CA ASP A 397 -42.19 7.30 -18.56
C ASP A 397 -40.72 7.18 -18.15
N PHE A 398 -39.88 8.16 -18.50
CA PHE A 398 -38.49 8.24 -18.03
C PHE A 398 -38.38 8.31 -16.49
N LEU A 399 -39.16 9.17 -15.83
CA LEU A 399 -39.13 9.30 -14.36
C LEU A 399 -39.68 8.07 -13.64
N ARG A 400 -40.62 7.33 -14.22
CA ARG A 400 -41.08 6.03 -13.70
C ARG A 400 -40.03 4.93 -13.90
N ALA A 401 -39.30 4.96 -15.02
CA ALA A 401 -38.21 4.04 -15.32
C ALA A 401 -36.93 4.30 -14.50
N ARG A 402 -36.72 5.52 -14.02
CA ARG A 402 -35.58 5.95 -13.21
C ARG A 402 -36.03 6.56 -11.88
N PRO A 403 -36.30 5.76 -10.82
CA PRO A 403 -36.74 6.27 -9.52
C PRO A 403 -35.74 7.24 -8.86
N ASP A 404 -34.46 7.09 -9.19
CA ASP A 404 -33.34 7.92 -8.74
C ASP A 404 -33.34 9.33 -9.36
N ALA A 405 -33.97 9.52 -10.53
CA ALA A 405 -33.89 10.77 -11.27
C ALA A 405 -34.72 11.92 -10.66
N THR A 406 -34.26 13.15 -10.83
CA THR A 406 -34.98 14.41 -10.56
C THR A 406 -35.15 15.22 -11.83
N LEU A 407 -36.09 16.15 -11.82
CA LEU A 407 -36.37 17.05 -12.93
C LEU A 407 -36.55 18.50 -12.45
N ASP A 408 -35.80 19.41 -13.05
CA ASP A 408 -35.94 20.85 -12.87
C ASP A 408 -36.58 21.45 -14.13
N LEU A 409 -37.67 22.21 -13.97
CA LEU A 409 -38.42 22.80 -15.08
C LEU A 409 -38.27 24.32 -15.09
N VAL A 410 -37.67 24.88 -16.14
CA VAL A 410 -37.43 26.33 -16.25
C VAL A 410 -38.30 26.94 -17.36
N GLY A 411 -39.19 27.86 -17.01
CA GLY A 411 -40.08 28.52 -17.96
C GLY A 411 -39.55 29.84 -18.53
N HIS A 412 -39.69 30.03 -19.84
CA HIS A 412 -39.23 31.22 -20.57
C HIS A 412 -40.34 31.80 -21.48
N THR A 413 -40.16 33.06 -21.91
CA THR A 413 -41.03 33.80 -22.82
C THR A 413 -40.24 34.45 -23.96
N ASP A 414 -40.94 35.05 -24.92
CA ASP A 414 -40.36 36.06 -25.80
C ASP A 414 -40.38 37.45 -25.15
N GLN A 415 -39.69 38.42 -25.77
CA GLN A 415 -39.48 39.80 -25.30
C GLN A 415 -40.72 40.72 -25.42
N VAL A 416 -41.93 40.14 -25.53
CA VAL A 416 -43.16 40.89 -25.79
C VAL A 416 -43.98 40.97 -24.51
N GLY A 417 -43.78 42.03 -23.74
CA GLY A 417 -44.52 42.26 -22.50
C GLY A 417 -43.80 43.22 -21.57
N THR A 418 -44.02 43.03 -20.27
CA THR A 418 -43.15 43.55 -19.21
C THR A 418 -42.51 42.38 -18.49
N ASP A 419 -41.31 42.58 -17.94
CA ASP A 419 -40.50 41.57 -17.26
C ASP A 419 -41.34 40.76 -16.25
N SER A 420 -42.14 41.45 -15.43
CA SER A 420 -43.01 40.85 -14.42
C SER A 420 -44.16 40.03 -15.01
N ALA A 421 -44.76 40.48 -16.13
CA ALA A 421 -45.80 39.71 -16.81
C ALA A 421 -45.22 38.45 -17.47
N ASN A 422 -43.99 38.56 -17.99
CA ASN A 422 -43.26 37.48 -18.65
C ASN A 422 -42.69 36.46 -17.67
N ASP A 423 -42.16 36.88 -16.52
CA ASP A 423 -41.76 35.97 -15.45
C ASP A 423 -42.97 35.22 -14.85
N ALA A 424 -44.10 35.90 -14.65
CA ALA A 424 -45.33 35.25 -14.23
C ALA A 424 -45.86 34.26 -15.28
N LEU A 425 -45.65 34.51 -16.58
CA LEU A 425 -46.03 33.59 -17.66
C LEU A 425 -45.06 32.40 -17.78
N GLY A 426 -43.76 32.60 -17.62
CA GLY A 426 -42.76 31.54 -17.53
C GLY A 426 -43.08 30.58 -16.38
N SER A 427 -43.34 31.12 -15.19
CA SER A 427 -43.74 30.35 -14.01
C SER A 427 -45.00 29.50 -14.27
N ARG A 428 -46.05 30.07 -14.88
CA ARG A 428 -47.27 29.33 -15.23
C ARG A 428 -47.03 28.19 -16.23
N ARG A 429 -46.07 28.34 -17.16
CA ARG A 429 -45.70 27.26 -18.09
C ARG A 429 -45.00 26.11 -17.38
N ALA A 430 -44.02 26.41 -16.53
CA ALA A 430 -43.30 25.40 -15.75
C ALA A 430 -44.26 24.62 -14.83
N GLU A 431 -45.17 25.31 -14.13
CA GLU A 431 -46.21 24.67 -13.31
C GLU A 431 -47.23 23.87 -14.13
N THR A 432 -47.55 24.29 -15.37
CA THR A 432 -48.45 23.49 -16.24
C THR A 432 -47.80 22.17 -16.65
N VAL A 433 -46.49 22.17 -16.95
CA VAL A 433 -45.72 20.94 -17.23
C VAL A 433 -45.62 20.06 -15.98
N LYS A 434 -45.30 20.63 -14.81
CA LYS A 434 -45.28 19.90 -13.53
C LYS A 434 -46.64 19.25 -13.21
N GLY A 435 -47.74 19.99 -13.39
CA GLY A 435 -49.09 19.47 -13.19
C GLY A 435 -49.43 18.29 -14.09
N ALA A 436 -49.00 18.32 -15.36
CA ALA A 436 -49.17 17.21 -16.29
C ALA A 436 -48.37 15.96 -15.88
N LEU A 437 -47.13 16.14 -15.41
CA LEU A 437 -46.28 15.03 -14.93
C LEU A 437 -46.82 14.40 -13.64
N VAL A 438 -47.31 15.21 -12.71
CA VAL A 438 -47.96 14.72 -11.47
C VAL A 438 -49.25 13.97 -11.80
N ALA A 439 -50.06 14.47 -12.75
CA ALA A 439 -51.24 13.75 -13.23
C ALA A 439 -50.89 12.41 -13.92
N ALA A 440 -49.70 12.29 -14.52
CA ALA A 440 -49.14 11.05 -15.08
C ALA A 440 -48.44 10.14 -14.04
N GLY A 441 -48.62 10.42 -12.75
CA GLY A 441 -48.16 9.58 -11.63
C GLY A 441 -46.73 9.83 -11.15
N VAL A 442 -46.10 10.94 -11.55
CA VAL A 442 -44.77 11.32 -11.04
C VAL A 442 -44.92 12.01 -9.68
N ASP A 443 -44.10 11.62 -8.70
CA ASP A 443 -44.04 12.30 -7.40
C ASP A 443 -43.59 13.76 -7.55
N ALA A 444 -44.42 14.69 -7.04
CA ALA A 444 -44.17 16.12 -7.07
C ALA A 444 -42.87 16.53 -6.31
N ALA A 445 -42.41 15.73 -5.34
CA ALA A 445 -41.16 15.95 -4.62
C ALA A 445 -39.90 15.68 -5.47
N ARG A 446 -40.06 15.14 -6.68
CA ARG A 446 -38.99 14.92 -7.67
C ARG A 446 -38.91 16.01 -8.75
N ILE A 447 -39.84 16.98 -8.74
CA ILE A 447 -39.96 18.03 -9.76
C ILE A 447 -39.82 19.42 -9.14
N THR A 448 -38.76 20.16 -9.50
CA THR A 448 -38.65 21.60 -9.17
C THR A 448 -39.10 22.47 -10.35
N THR A 449 -39.46 23.72 -10.06
CA THR A 449 -40.00 24.67 -11.04
C THR A 449 -39.38 26.05 -10.82
N ALA A 450 -39.01 26.71 -11.92
CA ALA A 450 -38.43 28.05 -11.94
C ALA A 450 -38.87 28.82 -13.19
N SER A 451 -38.59 30.12 -13.21
CA SER A 451 -38.82 30.99 -14.35
C SER A 451 -37.61 31.88 -14.61
N ARG A 452 -37.44 32.22 -15.89
CA ARG A 452 -36.50 33.23 -16.40
C ARG A 452 -37.19 34.32 -17.21
N GLY A 453 -38.52 34.25 -17.39
CA GLY A 453 -39.25 35.17 -18.26
C GLY A 453 -38.57 35.32 -19.62
N GLU A 454 -38.27 36.55 -20.02
CA GLU A 454 -37.58 36.87 -21.28
C GLU A 454 -36.04 36.97 -21.17
N SER A 455 -35.47 36.84 -19.97
CA SER A 455 -34.05 37.17 -19.69
C SER A 455 -33.01 36.21 -20.30
N GLU A 456 -33.44 35.03 -20.74
CA GLU A 456 -32.59 34.01 -21.39
C GLU A 456 -33.22 33.58 -22.75
N PRO A 457 -33.14 34.45 -23.79
CA PRO A 457 -33.69 34.18 -25.11
C PRO A 457 -32.77 33.24 -25.93
N VAL A 458 -33.38 32.36 -26.72
CA VAL A 458 -32.67 31.52 -27.71
C VAL A 458 -32.32 32.33 -28.97
N SER A 459 -33.17 33.30 -29.31
CA SER A 459 -32.97 34.22 -30.44
C SER A 459 -33.64 35.56 -30.20
N GLU A 460 -32.93 36.65 -30.50
CA GLU A 460 -33.47 38.02 -30.48
C GLU A 460 -34.20 38.41 -31.79
N ASP A 461 -34.07 37.62 -32.87
CA ASP A 461 -34.82 37.84 -34.11
C ASP A 461 -36.34 37.68 -33.89
N PRO A 462 -37.18 38.72 -34.12
CA PRO A 462 -38.63 38.64 -33.95
C PRO A 462 -39.30 37.53 -34.78
N ARG A 463 -38.69 37.12 -35.89
CA ARG A 463 -39.18 36.01 -36.74
C ARG A 463 -39.02 34.63 -36.06
N GLN A 464 -38.24 34.57 -34.98
CA GLN A 464 -37.88 33.34 -34.27
C GLN A 464 -38.37 33.31 -32.82
N TYR A 465 -39.07 34.33 -32.32
CA TYR A 465 -39.60 34.39 -30.94
C TYR A 465 -40.39 33.16 -30.48
N ARG A 466 -40.95 32.37 -31.42
CA ARG A 466 -41.56 31.05 -31.12
C ARG A 466 -40.61 30.06 -30.44
N LEU A 467 -39.30 30.19 -30.63
CA LEU A 467 -38.27 29.36 -29.98
C LEU A 467 -38.05 29.77 -28.52
N ASN A 468 -38.22 31.05 -28.18
CA ASN A 468 -38.01 31.54 -26.81
C ASN A 468 -39.17 31.12 -25.88
N ARG A 469 -40.39 31.00 -26.42
CA ARG A 469 -41.60 30.59 -25.70
C ARG A 469 -41.58 29.10 -25.34
N ARG A 470 -40.88 28.74 -24.27
CA ARG A 470 -40.56 27.35 -23.94
C ARG A 470 -40.54 27.04 -22.43
N VAL A 471 -40.50 25.76 -22.10
CA VAL A 471 -40.02 25.23 -20.81
C VAL A 471 -38.85 24.29 -21.10
N GLU A 472 -37.72 24.47 -20.41
CA GLU A 472 -36.56 23.60 -20.47
C GLU A 472 -36.60 22.55 -19.34
N PHE A 473 -35.99 21.38 -19.59
CA PHE A 473 -35.95 20.23 -18.69
C PHE A 473 -34.49 19.95 -18.28
N GLY A 474 -34.15 20.23 -17.01
CA GLY A 474 -32.89 19.86 -16.39
C GLY A 474 -33.02 18.52 -15.67
N TRP A 475 -32.22 17.52 -16.05
CA TRP A 475 -32.30 16.17 -15.49
C TRP A 475 -31.18 15.94 -14.46
N GLY A 476 -31.52 15.46 -13.26
CA GLY A 476 -30.59 15.18 -12.16
C GLY A 476 -30.85 13.84 -11.48
N SER A 477 -30.20 13.59 -10.34
CA SER A 477 -30.36 12.35 -9.55
C SER A 477 -30.27 12.62 -8.04
N ARG A 478 -31.05 11.88 -7.23
CA ARG A 478 -30.96 11.89 -5.76
C ARG A 478 -29.90 10.89 -5.28
N PRO A 479 -29.16 11.17 -4.19
CA PRO A 479 -28.45 10.12 -3.47
C PRO A 479 -29.45 9.10 -2.93
N VAL A 480 -29.25 7.83 -3.29
CA VAL A 480 -30.14 6.72 -2.93
C VAL A 480 -29.79 6.22 -1.53
N SER A 481 -30.77 6.14 -0.63
CA SER A 481 -30.55 5.83 0.80
C SER A 481 -30.86 4.40 1.23
N GLU A 482 -31.42 3.56 0.34
CA GLU A 482 -31.60 2.13 0.58
C GLU A 482 -31.20 1.33 -0.68
N PRO A 483 -30.60 0.13 -0.54
CA PRO A 483 -30.32 -0.73 -1.68
C PRO A 483 -31.62 -1.07 -2.43
N SER A 484 -31.58 -1.13 -3.76
CA SER A 484 -32.76 -1.53 -4.51
C SER A 484 -33.15 -2.97 -4.14
N ARG A 485 -34.46 -3.28 -4.20
CA ARG A 485 -34.95 -4.65 -4.01
C ARG A 485 -34.25 -5.68 -4.91
N GLU A 486 -33.84 -5.26 -6.10
CA GLU A 486 -33.04 -6.08 -7.04
C GLU A 486 -31.68 -6.45 -6.46
N ARG A 487 -31.02 -5.52 -5.73
CA ARG A 487 -29.78 -5.77 -5.00
C ARG A 487 -29.99 -6.68 -3.79
N GLU A 488 -31.09 -6.56 -3.06
CA GLU A 488 -31.42 -7.49 -1.97
C GLU A 488 -31.65 -8.92 -2.47
N GLU A 489 -32.44 -9.08 -3.54
CA GLU A 489 -32.69 -10.38 -4.18
C GLU A 489 -31.39 -10.98 -4.78
N ALA A 490 -30.52 -10.15 -5.37
CA ALA A 490 -29.22 -10.58 -5.86
C ALA A 490 -28.25 -11.00 -4.74
N LEU A 491 -28.18 -10.24 -3.63
CA LEU A 491 -27.34 -10.58 -2.47
C LEU A 491 -27.80 -11.88 -1.80
N ALA A 492 -29.11 -12.10 -1.72
CA ALA A 492 -29.66 -13.37 -1.24
C ALA A 492 -29.27 -14.56 -2.15
N ALA A 493 -29.28 -14.37 -3.47
CA ALA A 493 -28.81 -15.38 -4.40
C ALA A 493 -27.30 -15.64 -4.29
N LEU A 494 -26.48 -14.57 -4.15
CA LEU A 494 -25.04 -14.67 -3.94
C LEU A 494 -24.70 -15.51 -2.69
N ALA A 495 -25.36 -15.26 -1.56
CA ALA A 495 -25.15 -16.01 -0.33
C ALA A 495 -25.54 -17.50 -0.43
N LEU A 496 -26.46 -17.86 -1.32
CA LEU A 496 -26.85 -19.26 -1.58
C LEU A 496 -25.94 -19.96 -2.58
N GLU A 497 -25.44 -19.23 -3.58
CA GLU A 497 -24.61 -19.78 -4.67
C GLU A 497 -23.11 -19.83 -4.33
N ILE A 498 -22.63 -18.95 -3.45
CA ILE A 498 -21.21 -18.86 -3.04
C ILE A 498 -21.10 -18.91 -1.50
N PRO A 499 -21.54 -20.02 -0.85
CA PRO A 499 -21.47 -20.14 0.61
C PRO A 499 -20.03 -20.40 1.09
N ASP A 500 -19.63 -19.66 2.14
CA ASP A 500 -18.40 -19.86 2.93
C ASP A 500 -17.09 -20.01 2.14
N PHE A 501 -17.04 -19.53 0.89
CA PHE A 501 -15.89 -19.53 -0.03
C PHE A 501 -15.15 -20.88 -0.15
N ARG A 502 -15.84 -22.02 0.09
CA ARG A 502 -15.19 -23.35 0.23
C ARG A 502 -14.27 -23.78 -0.93
N PRO A 503 -14.59 -23.53 -2.22
CA PRO A 503 -13.67 -23.82 -3.33
C PRO A 503 -12.27 -23.21 -3.20
N VAL A 504 -12.13 -22.12 -2.43
CA VAL A 504 -10.85 -21.49 -2.09
C VAL A 504 -10.37 -21.99 -0.72
N LEU A 505 -11.20 -21.85 0.32
CA LEU A 505 -10.78 -22.11 1.72
C LEU A 505 -10.41 -23.57 2.01
N ASP A 506 -10.97 -24.54 1.29
CA ASP A 506 -10.61 -25.96 1.46
C ASP A 506 -9.21 -26.29 0.87
N ARG A 507 -8.66 -25.41 0.02
CA ARG A 507 -7.30 -25.56 -0.57
C ARG A 507 -6.19 -24.97 0.30
N VAL A 508 -6.52 -23.97 1.11
CA VAL A 508 -5.55 -23.26 1.96
C VAL A 508 -4.80 -24.26 2.86
N PRO A 509 -3.47 -24.33 2.77
CA PRO A 509 -2.70 -25.31 3.53
C PRO A 509 -2.64 -24.97 5.02
N ARG A 510 -2.39 -26.01 5.81
CA ARG A 510 -2.12 -25.95 7.24
C ARG A 510 -0.87 -26.76 7.54
N ALA A 511 -0.10 -26.34 8.54
CA ALA A 511 1.05 -27.10 9.00
C ALA A 511 0.67 -28.54 9.36
N PHE A 512 1.40 -29.51 8.81
CA PHE A 512 1.25 -30.93 9.10
C PHE A 512 2.26 -31.34 10.17
N ASP A 513 1.97 -30.99 11.42
CA ASP A 513 2.89 -31.04 12.57
C ASP A 513 3.60 -32.40 12.76
N ALA A 514 2.99 -33.50 12.34
CA ALA A 514 3.56 -34.84 12.46
C ALA A 514 4.82 -35.10 11.61
N LEU A 515 5.09 -34.27 10.60
CA LEU A 515 6.31 -34.35 9.76
C LEU A 515 7.22 -33.13 9.88
N ASN A 516 6.75 -32.05 10.52
CA ASN A 516 7.56 -30.86 10.76
C ASN A 516 8.48 -31.08 11.96
N VAL A 517 9.70 -30.54 11.89
CA VAL A 517 10.54 -30.38 13.08
C VAL A 517 9.93 -29.32 13.99
N GLU A 518 10.17 -29.40 15.30
CA GLU A 518 9.76 -28.37 16.26
C GLU A 518 10.27 -26.99 15.84
N LEU A 519 9.48 -25.93 16.09
CA LEU A 519 9.91 -24.57 15.80
C LEU A 519 11.10 -24.21 16.69
N GLU A 520 12.12 -23.58 16.10
CA GLU A 520 13.25 -23.04 16.83
C GLU A 520 12.78 -22.08 17.93
N ASP A 521 13.35 -22.22 19.13
CA ASP A 521 13.13 -21.25 20.21
C ASP A 521 13.66 -19.88 19.76
N TRP A 522 12.73 -18.98 19.49
CA TRP A 522 13.00 -17.64 18.97
C TRP A 522 13.17 -16.59 20.08
N HIS A 523 13.01 -16.97 21.37
CA HIS A 523 13.16 -16.05 22.49
C HIS A 523 14.63 -15.69 22.71
N TRP A 524 14.90 -14.40 22.95
CA TRP A 524 16.28 -13.93 23.12
C TRP A 524 16.97 -14.61 24.32
N GLY A 525 18.21 -15.07 24.11
CA GLY A 525 19.00 -15.82 25.09
C GLY A 525 18.99 -17.31 24.78
N SER A 526 17.81 -17.86 24.47
CA SER A 526 17.64 -19.25 24.05
C SER A 526 17.90 -19.48 22.56
N MET A 527 17.73 -18.45 21.71
CA MET A 527 17.88 -18.54 20.25
C MET A 527 19.04 -19.45 19.80
N PRO A 528 18.81 -20.44 18.91
CA PRO A 528 19.88 -21.27 18.35
C PRO A 528 20.75 -20.48 17.37
N GLN A 529 21.91 -21.04 17.00
CA GLN A 529 22.95 -20.31 16.25
C GLN A 529 22.50 -19.84 14.86
N ASN A 530 21.68 -20.64 14.16
CA ASN A 530 21.06 -20.25 12.89
C ASN A 530 20.19 -18.99 13.00
N ILE A 531 19.31 -18.91 14.02
CA ILE A 531 18.49 -17.73 14.29
C ILE A 531 19.39 -16.51 14.62
N ARG A 532 20.49 -16.70 15.37
CA ARG A 532 21.45 -15.63 15.68
C ARG A 532 22.16 -15.08 14.44
N ASP A 533 22.58 -15.97 13.53
CA ASP A 533 23.30 -15.60 12.32
C ASP A 533 22.36 -14.93 11.29
N GLY A 534 21.12 -15.39 11.19
CA GLY A 534 20.08 -14.72 10.42
C GLY A 534 19.74 -13.35 10.99
N PHE A 535 19.53 -13.21 12.31
CA PHE A 535 19.30 -11.92 12.96
C PHE A 535 20.45 -10.93 12.72
N ASN A 536 21.70 -11.38 12.84
CA ASN A 536 22.90 -10.58 12.55
C ASN A 536 22.89 -10.06 11.10
N THR A 537 22.52 -10.92 10.15
CA THR A 537 22.40 -10.60 8.73
C THR A 537 21.26 -9.59 8.51
N TRP A 538 20.08 -9.87 9.04
CA TRP A 538 18.89 -9.05 8.84
C TRP A 538 19.05 -7.63 9.40
N MET A 539 19.58 -7.49 10.62
CA MET A 539 19.95 -6.19 11.20
C MET A 539 20.96 -5.44 10.33
N SER A 540 21.94 -6.15 9.76
CA SER A 540 22.99 -5.57 8.91
C SER A 540 22.52 -5.14 7.53
N VAL A 541 21.52 -5.84 6.95
CA VAL A 541 21.01 -5.61 5.60
C VAL A 541 19.83 -4.63 5.60
N HIS A 542 18.88 -4.75 6.53
CA HIS A 542 17.62 -3.99 6.53
C HIS A 542 17.62 -2.83 7.53
N ILE A 543 18.18 -3.01 8.73
CA ILE A 543 18.09 -1.98 9.79
C ILE A 543 19.26 -1.01 9.76
N ARG A 544 20.46 -1.47 9.41
CA ARG A 544 21.65 -0.61 9.26
C ARG A 544 21.46 0.54 8.26
N PRO A 545 20.88 0.35 7.05
CA PRO A 545 20.66 1.44 6.10
C PRO A 545 19.64 2.46 6.58
N VAL A 546 18.71 2.07 7.46
CA VAL A 546 17.69 2.96 8.05
C VAL A 546 18.28 3.75 9.23
N LEU A 547 18.92 3.07 10.19
CA LEU A 547 19.36 3.72 11.44
C LEU A 547 20.63 4.57 11.28
N LEU A 548 21.61 4.19 10.44
CA LEU A 548 22.85 4.98 10.31
C LEU A 548 22.62 6.40 9.75
N PRO A 549 21.77 6.63 8.73
CA PRO A 549 21.44 7.98 8.26
C PRO A 549 20.72 8.84 9.29
N MET A 550 19.90 8.26 10.19
CA MET A 550 19.23 9.03 11.26
C MET A 550 20.24 9.71 12.21
N LEU A 551 21.45 9.15 12.35
CA LEU A 551 22.54 9.70 13.17
C LEU A 551 23.35 10.78 12.45
N ALA A 552 23.03 11.11 11.19
CA ALA A 552 23.69 12.17 10.43
C ALA A 552 23.21 13.60 10.80
N ASP A 553 22.19 13.73 11.66
CA ASP A 553 21.63 15.01 12.09
C ASP A 553 22.68 15.90 12.80
N LYS A 554 22.57 17.22 12.56
CA LYS A 554 23.35 18.28 13.18
C LYS A 554 23.00 18.50 14.66
N ALA A 555 21.93 17.89 15.19
CA ALA A 555 21.44 18.06 16.55
C ALA A 555 22.49 17.82 17.67
N LEU A 556 23.36 16.81 17.51
CA LEU A 556 24.45 16.55 18.46
C LEU A 556 25.57 17.61 18.30
N LYS A 557 25.64 18.57 19.22
CA LYS A 557 26.64 19.66 19.24
C LYS A 557 27.90 19.24 20.04
N PRO A 558 29.09 19.81 19.74
CA PRO A 558 30.28 19.63 20.56
C PRO A 558 30.07 20.16 21.98
N ILE A 559 30.63 19.46 22.98
CA ILE A 559 30.54 19.83 24.39
C ILE A 559 31.89 20.43 24.81
N VAL A 560 31.92 21.73 25.09
CA VAL A 560 33.12 22.43 25.57
C VAL A 560 33.13 22.42 27.09
N ILE A 561 34.15 21.79 27.67
CA ILE A 561 34.33 21.72 29.12
C ILE A 561 34.90 23.05 29.61
N THR A 562 34.21 23.70 30.55
CA THR A 562 34.61 24.99 31.12
C THR A 562 35.29 24.88 32.48
N THR A 563 35.16 23.73 33.15
CA THR A 563 35.63 23.46 34.51
C THR A 563 37.11 23.08 34.57
N PRO A 564 37.94 23.74 35.41
CA PRO A 564 39.33 23.32 35.65
C PRO A 564 39.40 21.91 36.29
N PRO A 565 40.43 21.09 35.98
CA PRO A 565 41.59 21.38 35.12
C PRO A 565 41.33 21.15 33.62
N LEU A 566 40.08 20.91 33.20
CA LEU A 566 39.69 20.54 31.83
C LEU A 566 39.23 21.72 30.94
N THR A 567 39.34 22.96 31.41
CA THR A 567 38.87 24.14 30.68
C THR A 567 39.45 24.20 29.26
N GLY A 568 38.57 24.20 28.26
CA GLY A 568 38.91 24.26 26.83
C GLY A 568 38.91 22.91 26.10
N VAL A 569 38.78 21.78 26.81
CA VAL A 569 38.59 20.47 26.16
C VAL A 569 37.25 20.45 25.43
N THR A 570 37.27 19.99 24.18
CA THR A 570 36.05 19.82 23.37
C THR A 570 35.79 18.34 23.16
N LEU A 571 34.64 17.85 23.60
CA LEU A 571 34.17 16.50 23.31
C LEU A 571 33.29 16.52 22.06
N GLU A 572 33.55 15.58 21.16
CA GLU A 572 32.78 15.40 19.93
C GLU A 572 31.84 14.18 20.09
N PRO A 573 30.55 14.37 20.45
CA PRO A 573 29.64 13.26 20.70
C PRO A 573 29.18 12.54 19.42
N ARG A 574 29.02 13.26 18.30
CA ARG A 574 28.50 12.67 17.05
C ARG A 574 29.42 11.56 16.49
N PRO A 575 30.75 11.73 16.38
CA PRO A 575 31.64 10.65 15.95
C PRO A 575 31.64 9.44 16.89
N VAL A 576 31.45 9.65 18.20
CA VAL A 576 31.35 8.55 19.18
C VAL A 576 30.05 7.77 18.98
N ALA A 577 28.90 8.46 18.97
CA ALA A 577 27.60 7.84 18.78
C ALA A 577 27.53 7.05 17.46
N LYS A 578 28.07 7.62 16.37
CA LYS A 578 28.16 6.92 15.08
C LYS A 578 28.99 5.64 15.19
N ARG A 579 30.18 5.67 15.81
CA ARG A 579 31.01 4.46 16.00
C ARG A 579 30.33 3.39 16.85
N GLN A 580 29.55 3.78 17.85
CA GLN A 580 28.83 2.82 18.69
C GLN A 580 27.73 2.09 17.92
N VAL A 581 27.02 2.80 17.04
CA VAL A 581 26.02 2.16 16.17
C VAL A 581 26.69 1.40 15.01
N GLU A 582 27.84 1.84 14.50
CA GLU A 582 28.65 1.03 13.57
C GLU A 582 29.08 -0.30 14.22
N LYS A 583 29.54 -0.30 15.48
CA LYS A 583 29.89 -1.51 16.27
C LYS A 583 28.69 -2.43 16.52
N LEU A 584 27.49 -1.89 16.76
CA LEU A 584 26.26 -2.70 16.85
C LEU A 584 26.07 -3.54 15.59
N PHE A 585 26.32 -2.99 14.42
CA PHE A 585 26.17 -3.70 13.14
C PHE A 585 27.40 -4.53 12.71
N GLU A 586 28.48 -4.60 13.50
CA GLU A 586 29.58 -5.54 13.26
C GLU A 586 29.20 -6.97 13.71
N ASN A 587 28.50 -7.09 14.84
CA ASN A 587 27.89 -8.33 15.32
C ASN A 587 26.72 -8.00 16.28
N PRO A 588 25.50 -7.77 15.75
CA PRO A 588 24.33 -7.40 16.53
C PRO A 588 24.06 -8.28 17.75
N VAL A 589 24.08 -9.61 17.60
CA VAL A 589 23.87 -10.56 18.70
C VAL A 589 24.95 -10.43 19.77
N ALA A 590 26.24 -10.34 19.39
CA ALA A 590 27.31 -10.20 20.37
C ALA A 590 27.25 -8.86 21.10
N TYR A 591 26.94 -7.77 20.38
CA TYR A 591 26.79 -6.43 20.97
C TYR A 591 25.62 -6.41 21.98
N LEU A 592 24.46 -6.96 21.61
CA LEU A 592 23.29 -7.01 22.46
C LEU A 592 23.47 -7.96 23.66
N ASN A 593 24.14 -9.11 23.46
CA ASN A 593 24.51 -10.01 24.57
C ASN A 593 25.54 -9.38 25.53
N ASP A 594 26.44 -8.52 25.07
CA ASP A 594 27.32 -7.74 25.96
C ASP A 594 26.52 -6.66 26.71
N ALA A 595 25.51 -6.08 26.06
CA ALA A 595 24.66 -5.03 26.63
C ALA A 595 23.75 -5.48 27.78
N PHE A 596 23.21 -6.70 27.72
CA PHE A 596 22.24 -7.19 28.73
C PHE A 596 22.42 -8.66 29.16
N GLY A 597 23.43 -9.37 28.65
CA GLY A 597 23.85 -10.70 29.11
C GLY A 597 23.20 -11.89 28.39
N THR A 598 24.00 -12.89 28.02
CA THR A 598 23.53 -14.09 27.29
C THR A 598 22.56 -14.99 28.08
N PRO A 599 22.75 -15.26 29.39
CA PRO A 599 21.79 -15.99 30.22
C PRO A 599 20.93 -15.07 31.11
N ALA A 600 21.06 -13.75 30.96
CA ALA A 600 20.28 -12.74 31.66
C ALA A 600 19.27 -12.04 30.74
N GLY A 601 19.12 -12.54 29.50
CA GLY A 601 17.92 -12.35 28.71
C GLY A 601 16.67 -12.75 29.51
N PRO A 602 15.53 -12.10 29.24
CA PRO A 602 14.35 -12.08 30.11
C PRO A 602 13.59 -13.40 30.27
#